data_AF-A0A2I0SN32-F1
#
_entry.id   AF-A0A2I0SN32-F1
#
_cell.length_a   1.000
_cell.length_b   1.000
_cell.length_c   1.000
_cell.angle_alpha   90.00
_cell.angle_beta   90.00
_cell.angle_gamma   90.00
#
_symmetry.space_group_name_H-M   'P 1'
#
loop_
_entity.id
_entity.type
_entity.pdbx_description
1 polymer ?
#
loop_
_entity_poly.entity_id
_entity_poly.type
_entity_poly.pdbx_seq_one_letter_code
_entity_poly.pdbx_strand_id
1 'polypeptide(L)'
;MSHDHVMTSPASFRDQTNWSDGYYELAIEVGSSDDARIQAVLSALWSAADVHGCFGRRDREPEEQGPVPCTVGSLTAFGHLRGQVRLPTGQLVVCGCVAVRGGDESSDWLDFYVPVGALDNAGLAYWDGRPFFRSDVMDDWLAAIGKETFTRAAFSLGVVGFEVSGCSDAATLAGQMPQERGIGYLLPVDGTLHYGAANT
;
A
#
# COMPACT_ATOMS: atom_id res chain seq x y z
N MET A 1 -24.41 15.65 -26.11
CA MET A 1 -24.37 16.40 -24.84
C MET A 1 -23.05 16.05 -24.19
N SER A 2 -22.09 16.98 -24.23
CA SER A 2 -20.78 16.80 -23.60
C SER A 2 -21.02 16.83 -22.10
N HIS A 3 -20.82 15.69 -21.43
CA HIS A 3 -20.65 15.72 -19.98
C HIS A 3 -19.27 16.32 -19.76
N ASP A 4 -19.23 17.60 -19.39
CA ASP A 4 -18.06 18.13 -18.69
C ASP A 4 -17.95 17.32 -17.41
N HIS A 5 -17.18 16.23 -17.46
CA HIS A 5 -16.70 15.54 -16.28
C HIS A 5 -15.89 16.59 -15.53
N VAL A 6 -16.46 17.16 -14.46
CA VAL A 6 -15.66 17.88 -13.48
C VAL A 6 -14.61 16.87 -13.04
N MET A 7 -13.36 17.04 -13.50
CA MET A 7 -12.24 16.22 -13.02
C MET A 7 -12.08 16.57 -11.55
N THR A 8 -12.70 15.76 -10.71
CA THR A 8 -12.56 15.81 -9.27
C THR A 8 -11.13 15.40 -8.93
N SER A 9 -10.55 16.09 -7.95
CA SER A 9 -9.17 15.86 -7.54
C SER A 9 -8.96 14.39 -7.14
N PRO A 10 -7.91 13.70 -7.61
CA PRO A 10 -7.61 12.33 -7.19
C PRO A 10 -7.23 12.22 -5.70
N ALA A 11 -7.05 13.37 -5.03
CA ALA A 11 -6.85 13.48 -3.59
C ALA A 11 -8.15 13.70 -2.78
N SER A 12 -9.31 13.89 -3.43
CA SER A 12 -10.59 14.08 -2.73
C SER A 12 -11.04 12.79 -2.07
N PHE A 13 -11.34 12.87 -0.77
CA PHE A 13 -11.85 11.73 -0.02
C PHE A 13 -13.30 11.43 -0.40
N ARG A 14 -14.12 12.47 -0.63
CA ARG A 14 -15.56 12.29 -0.89
C ARG A 14 -15.87 11.81 -2.30
N ASP A 15 -14.98 12.04 -3.25
CA ASP A 15 -15.16 11.48 -4.58
C ASP A 15 -15.03 9.95 -4.51
N GLN A 16 -16.17 9.27 -4.67
CA GLN A 16 -16.22 7.81 -4.59
C GLN A 16 -15.47 7.13 -5.73
N THR A 17 -15.29 7.81 -6.87
CA THR A 17 -14.52 7.25 -8.00
C THR A 17 -13.05 7.03 -7.60
N ASN A 18 -12.50 7.87 -6.72
CA ASN A 18 -11.14 7.70 -6.18
C ASN A 18 -10.96 6.44 -5.33
N TRP A 19 -12.02 5.76 -4.91
CA TRP A 19 -11.95 4.57 -4.04
C TRP A 19 -12.48 3.31 -4.72
N SER A 20 -12.47 3.29 -6.05
CA SER A 20 -13.01 2.20 -6.87
C SER A 20 -11.91 1.40 -7.58
N ASP A 21 -12.32 0.28 -8.18
CA ASP A 21 -11.52 -0.55 -9.10
C ASP A 21 -10.30 -1.27 -8.51
N GLY A 22 -10.30 -1.45 -7.18
CA GLY A 22 -9.27 -2.21 -6.46
C GLY A 22 -8.10 -1.36 -6.01
N TYR A 23 -6.99 -2.01 -5.67
CA TYR A 23 -5.85 -1.40 -4.99
C TYR A 23 -4.53 -1.80 -5.63
N TYR A 24 -3.68 -0.80 -5.90
CA TYR A 24 -2.26 -1.04 -6.12
C TYR A 24 -1.54 -0.86 -4.80
N GLU A 25 -0.84 -1.90 -4.35
CA GLU A 25 -0.46 -2.02 -2.95
C GLU A 25 0.96 -2.53 -2.73
N LEU A 26 1.49 -2.13 -1.58
CA LEU A 26 2.61 -2.74 -0.89
C LEU A 26 2.02 -3.48 0.31
N ALA A 27 1.93 -4.80 0.21
CA ALA A 27 1.53 -5.67 1.32
C ALA A 27 2.78 -6.17 2.04
N ILE A 28 2.89 -5.85 3.34
CA ILE A 28 4.03 -6.20 4.18
C ILE A 28 3.63 -7.25 5.20
N GLU A 29 4.22 -8.43 5.10
CA GLU A 29 4.15 -9.45 6.14
C GLU A 29 5.04 -9.05 7.30
N VAL A 30 4.43 -8.66 8.42
CA VAL A 30 5.16 -8.27 9.64
C VAL A 30 5.70 -9.53 10.35
N GLY A 31 4.98 -10.64 10.28
CA GLY A 31 5.29 -11.90 10.95
C GLY A 31 4.38 -12.14 12.15
N SER A 32 4.95 -12.59 13.28
CA SER A 32 4.20 -12.91 14.51
C SER A 32 3.25 -11.80 14.98
N SER A 33 2.17 -12.21 15.64
CA SER A 33 1.02 -11.36 15.98
C SER A 33 1.26 -10.38 17.15
N ASP A 34 2.24 -9.51 17.01
CA ASP A 34 2.66 -8.51 17.99
C ASP A 34 2.34 -7.09 17.51
N ASP A 35 1.41 -6.44 18.21
CA ASP A 35 1.00 -5.05 17.95
C ASP A 35 2.17 -4.07 17.99
N ALA A 36 3.21 -4.33 18.80
CA ALA A 36 4.38 -3.46 18.83
C ALA A 36 5.17 -3.53 17.52
N ARG A 37 5.27 -4.71 16.90
CA ARG A 37 5.92 -4.88 15.59
C ARG A 37 5.10 -4.24 14.48
N ILE A 38 3.78 -4.46 14.48
CA ILE A 38 2.88 -3.82 13.52
C ILE A 38 2.96 -2.30 13.66
N GLN A 39 2.95 -1.77 14.89
CA GLN A 39 3.09 -0.34 15.14
C GLN A 39 4.41 0.21 14.60
N ALA A 40 5.52 -0.52 14.78
CA ALA A 40 6.83 -0.10 14.27
C ALA A 40 6.84 -0.04 12.74
N VAL A 41 6.32 -1.08 12.07
CA VAL A 41 6.21 -1.13 10.60
C VAL A 41 5.25 -0.06 10.08
N LEU A 42 4.07 0.09 10.69
CA LEU A 42 3.10 1.14 10.33
C LEU A 42 3.71 2.53 10.41
N SER A 43 4.37 2.87 11.52
CA SER A 43 5.01 4.17 11.70
C SER A 43 6.12 4.42 10.67
N ALA A 44 6.94 3.39 10.41
CA ALA A 44 8.01 3.47 9.41
C ALA A 44 7.44 3.65 7.99
N LEU A 45 6.41 2.87 7.64
CA LEU A 45 5.72 2.88 6.35
C LEU A 45 5.04 4.22 6.08
N TRP A 46 4.27 4.72 7.06
CA TRP A 46 3.56 5.99 6.94
C TRP A 46 4.54 7.16 6.73
N SER A 47 5.70 7.12 7.40
CA SER A 47 6.76 8.11 7.20
C SER A 47 7.51 7.92 5.88
N ALA A 48 7.80 6.69 5.46
CA ALA A 48 8.54 6.39 4.24
C ALA A 48 7.76 6.78 2.98
N ALA A 49 6.44 6.60 3.00
CA ALA A 49 5.53 7.01 1.94
C ALA A 49 5.21 8.51 1.96
N ASP A 50 5.72 9.27 2.93
CA ASP A 50 5.43 10.70 3.13
C ASP A 50 3.92 11.00 3.14
N VAL A 51 3.17 10.19 3.90
CA VAL A 51 1.71 10.30 3.91
C VAL A 51 1.28 11.58 4.64
N HIS A 52 0.54 12.41 3.91
CA HIS A 52 -0.06 13.63 4.44
C HIS A 52 -1.35 13.31 5.20
N GLY A 53 -1.32 13.61 6.50
CA GLY A 53 -2.44 13.39 7.40
C GLY A 53 -2.63 11.91 7.77
N CYS A 54 -3.59 11.67 8.65
CA CYS A 54 -4.00 10.34 9.06
C CYS A 54 -5.46 10.41 9.51
N PHE A 55 -6.35 9.75 8.79
CA PHE A 55 -7.79 9.96 8.89
C PHE A 55 -8.53 8.64 8.97
N GLY A 56 -9.55 8.59 9.84
CA GLY A 56 -10.36 7.39 10.07
C GLY A 56 -11.56 7.25 9.15
N ARG A 57 -11.98 8.32 8.45
CA ARG A 57 -13.21 8.34 7.64
C ARG A 57 -12.93 8.71 6.19
N ARG A 58 -13.45 7.93 5.25
CA ARG A 58 -13.36 8.22 3.81
C ARG A 58 -14.46 9.14 3.29
N ASP A 59 -15.58 9.26 4.00
CA ASP A 59 -16.76 10.02 3.55
C ASP A 59 -16.68 11.52 3.88
N ARG A 60 -15.53 11.98 4.38
CA ARG A 60 -15.26 13.36 4.78
C ARG A 60 -13.91 13.80 4.25
N GLU A 61 -13.82 15.05 3.81
CA GLU A 61 -12.54 15.60 3.40
C GLU A 61 -11.61 15.78 4.61
N PRO A 62 -10.28 15.82 4.40
CA PRO A 62 -9.29 16.05 5.45
C PRO A 62 -9.61 17.24 6.38
N GLU A 63 -10.08 18.37 5.83
CA GLU A 63 -10.40 19.60 6.56
C GLU A 63 -11.68 19.52 7.41
N GLU A 64 -12.49 18.47 7.22
CA GLU A 64 -13.80 18.30 7.87
C GLU A 64 -13.78 17.25 8.99
N GLN A 65 -12.61 16.69 9.25
CA GLN A 65 -12.38 15.72 10.30
C GLN A 65 -11.07 16.01 11.02
N GLY A 66 -11.01 15.66 12.31
CA GLY A 66 -9.75 15.71 13.04
C GLY A 66 -8.82 14.58 12.57
N PRO A 67 -7.50 14.82 12.48
CA PRO A 67 -6.56 13.74 12.29
C PRO A 67 -6.64 12.76 13.46
N VAL A 68 -6.45 11.48 13.18
CA VAL A 68 -6.35 10.42 14.18
C VAL A 68 -4.88 10.03 14.38
N PRO A 69 -4.49 9.48 15.54
CA PRO A 69 -3.15 8.95 15.71
C PRO A 69 -2.86 7.82 14.69
N CYS A 70 -1.68 7.83 14.06
CA CYS A 70 -1.25 6.73 13.20
C CYS A 70 -0.79 5.55 14.07
N THR A 71 -1.77 4.78 14.57
CA THR A 71 -1.54 3.67 15.49
C THR A 71 -2.33 2.43 15.14
N VAL A 72 -1.87 1.27 15.63
CA VAL A 72 -2.62 0.00 15.53
C VAL A 72 -4.00 0.14 16.17
N GLY A 73 -4.11 0.85 17.30
CA GLY A 73 -5.40 1.13 17.93
C GLY A 73 -6.36 1.89 17.02
N SER A 74 -5.87 2.88 16.26
CA SER A 74 -6.70 3.59 15.27
C SER A 74 -7.03 2.71 14.05
N LEU A 75 -6.10 1.89 13.56
CA LEU A 75 -6.40 0.89 12.52
C LEU A 75 -7.55 -0.02 12.95
N THR A 76 -7.48 -0.58 14.16
CA THR A 76 -8.54 -1.43 14.71
C THR A 76 -9.86 -0.69 14.85
N ALA A 77 -9.84 0.58 15.30
CA ALA A 77 -11.05 1.36 15.52
C ALA A 77 -11.75 1.78 14.20
N PHE A 78 -10.99 2.05 13.15
CA PHE A 78 -11.52 2.60 11.88
C PHE A 78 -11.50 1.61 10.71
N GLY A 79 -10.91 0.42 10.90
CA GLY A 79 -10.63 -0.59 9.88
C GLY A 79 -9.48 -0.18 8.96
N HIS A 80 -9.46 1.07 8.50
CA HIS A 80 -8.39 1.61 7.66
C HIS A 80 -7.96 2.99 8.18
N LEU A 81 -6.67 3.26 8.06
CA LEU A 81 -6.15 4.61 8.10
C LEU A 81 -6.01 5.14 6.68
N ARG A 82 -6.30 6.43 6.48
CA ARG A 82 -6.31 7.07 5.17
C ARG A 82 -5.50 8.34 5.20
N GLY A 83 -4.92 8.71 4.07
CA GLY A 83 -4.15 9.92 3.91
C GLY A 83 -4.07 10.31 2.44
N GLN A 84 -3.14 11.21 2.15
CA GLN A 84 -2.80 11.58 0.78
C GLN A 84 -1.31 11.40 0.57
N VAL A 85 -0.91 11.01 -0.64
CA VAL A 85 0.50 10.84 -1.03
C VAL A 85 0.75 11.51 -2.35
N ARG A 86 1.98 11.99 -2.54
CA ARG A 86 2.42 12.50 -3.84
C ARG A 86 3.07 11.37 -4.62
N LEU A 87 2.47 11.03 -5.75
CA LEU A 87 3.03 10.06 -6.69
C LEU A 87 4.33 10.58 -7.30
N PRO A 88 5.20 9.71 -7.86
CA PRO A 88 6.38 10.12 -8.61
C PRO A 88 6.08 11.08 -9.78
N THR A 89 4.86 11.01 -10.33
CA THR A 89 4.37 11.93 -11.37
C THR A 89 4.06 13.34 -10.86
N GLY A 90 4.14 13.56 -9.53
CA GLY A 90 3.84 14.82 -8.86
C GLY A 90 2.37 15.00 -8.48
N GLN A 91 1.47 14.12 -8.92
CA GLN A 91 0.05 14.18 -8.55
C GLN A 91 -0.16 13.80 -7.08
N LEU A 92 -1.05 14.53 -6.40
CA LEU A 92 -1.49 14.19 -5.05
C LEU A 92 -2.72 13.27 -5.16
N VAL A 93 -2.70 12.12 -4.50
CA VAL A 93 -3.78 11.13 -4.56
C VAL A 93 -4.15 10.63 -3.17
N VAL A 94 -5.35 10.08 -3.02
CA VAL A 94 -5.73 9.38 -1.78
C VAL A 94 -4.97 8.07 -1.64
N CYS A 95 -4.67 7.68 -0.40
CA CYS A 95 -4.09 6.38 -0.06
C CYS A 95 -4.73 5.83 1.22
N GLY A 96 -4.42 4.57 1.54
CA GLY A 96 -4.78 4.00 2.82
C GLY A 96 -3.87 2.88 3.28
N CYS A 97 -4.10 2.44 4.50
CA CYS A 97 -3.47 1.27 5.09
C CYS A 97 -4.51 0.49 5.90
N VAL A 98 -4.46 -0.83 5.81
CA VAL A 98 -5.24 -1.76 6.64
C VAL A 98 -4.31 -2.81 7.24
N ALA A 99 -4.65 -3.28 8.45
CA ALA A 99 -4.01 -4.45 9.03
C ALA A 99 -4.88 -5.68 8.81
N VAL A 100 -4.31 -6.74 8.24
CA VAL A 100 -4.93 -8.06 8.16
C VAL A 100 -4.32 -8.92 9.24
N ARG A 101 -5.16 -9.42 10.16
CA ARG A 101 -4.69 -10.22 11.30
C ARG A 101 -4.75 -11.70 10.95
N GLY A 102 -3.59 -12.37 11.00
CA GLY A 102 -3.46 -13.77 10.63
C GLY A 102 -3.79 -14.76 11.76
N GLY A 103 -3.92 -14.26 13.00
CA GLY A 103 -4.21 -15.08 14.17
C GLY A 103 -3.06 -16.02 14.53
N ASP A 104 -3.38 -17.22 15.00
CA ASP A 104 -2.39 -18.23 15.41
C ASP A 104 -1.85 -19.06 14.22
N GLU A 105 -2.53 -19.01 13.08
CA GLU A 105 -2.26 -19.87 11.92
C GLU A 105 -1.54 -19.14 10.77
N SER A 106 -1.47 -17.81 10.80
CA SER A 106 -0.80 -17.02 9.77
C SER A 106 -0.25 -15.70 10.31
N SER A 107 0.69 -15.12 9.57
CA SER A 107 1.33 -13.85 9.92
C SER A 107 0.36 -12.67 9.84
N ASP A 108 0.66 -11.61 10.60
CA ASP A 108 -0.02 -10.32 10.44
C ASP A 108 0.57 -9.54 9.25
N TRP A 109 -0.31 -8.85 8.53
CA TRP A 109 0.01 -8.06 7.34
C TRP A 109 -0.41 -6.60 7.50
N LEU A 110 0.35 -5.72 6.85
CA LEU A 110 -0.01 -4.33 6.64
C LEU A 110 -0.07 -4.06 5.13
N ASP A 111 -1.25 -3.70 4.66
CA ASP A 111 -1.50 -3.45 3.25
C ASP A 111 -1.62 -1.94 3.05
N PHE A 112 -0.54 -1.31 2.59
CA PHE A 112 -0.56 0.09 2.16
C PHE A 112 -0.91 0.17 0.69
N TYR A 113 -1.90 0.99 0.35
CA TYR A 113 -2.47 1.00 -0.98
C TYR A 113 -2.78 2.41 -1.50
N VAL A 114 -2.78 2.50 -2.82
CA VAL A 114 -3.41 3.59 -3.58
C VAL A 114 -4.53 2.97 -4.42
N PRO A 115 -5.78 3.43 -4.32
CA PRO A 115 -6.86 2.86 -5.11
C PRO A 115 -6.70 3.15 -6.60
N VAL A 116 -7.08 2.20 -7.45
CA VAL A 116 -6.93 2.31 -8.91
C VAL A 116 -7.71 3.49 -9.46
N GLY A 117 -8.95 3.73 -9.01
CA GLY A 117 -9.72 4.89 -9.47
C GLY A 117 -9.04 6.24 -9.19
N ALA A 118 -8.26 6.36 -8.10
CA ALA A 118 -7.46 7.55 -7.86
C ALA A 118 -6.25 7.66 -8.80
N LEU A 119 -5.65 6.52 -9.18
CA LEU A 119 -4.57 6.47 -10.19
C LEU A 119 -5.09 6.84 -11.58
N ASP A 120 -6.28 6.38 -11.94
CA ASP A 120 -6.97 6.73 -13.19
C ASP A 120 -7.25 8.23 -13.26
N ASN A 121 -7.83 8.79 -12.20
CA ASN A 121 -8.09 10.22 -12.09
C ASN A 121 -6.81 11.07 -12.05
N ALA A 122 -5.68 10.48 -11.64
CA ALA A 122 -4.35 11.10 -11.72
C ALA A 122 -3.69 10.95 -13.10
N GLY A 123 -4.30 10.23 -14.04
CA GLY A 123 -3.77 9.98 -15.37
C GLY A 123 -2.52 9.11 -15.37
N LEU A 124 -2.37 8.21 -14.39
CA LEU A 124 -1.25 7.29 -14.34
C LEU A 124 -1.33 6.30 -15.51
N ALA A 125 -0.23 6.14 -16.24
CA ALA A 125 -0.13 5.10 -17.26
C ALA A 125 0.14 3.73 -16.60
N TYR A 126 -0.64 2.73 -17.01
CA TYR A 126 -0.45 1.33 -16.64
C TYR A 126 -0.85 0.45 -17.81
N TRP A 127 -0.35 -0.79 -17.79
CA TRP A 127 -0.86 -1.84 -18.63
C TRP A 127 -2.11 -2.43 -17.97
N ASP A 128 -3.23 -2.44 -18.70
CA ASP A 128 -4.55 -2.90 -18.26
C ASP A 128 -4.93 -4.27 -18.85
N GLY A 129 -3.97 -4.96 -19.46
CA GLY A 129 -4.18 -6.27 -20.05
C GLY A 129 -4.55 -7.29 -18.98
N ARG A 130 -5.70 -7.95 -19.16
CA ARG A 130 -6.10 -9.04 -18.25
C ARG A 130 -5.00 -10.13 -18.22
N PRO A 131 -4.67 -10.66 -17.02
CA PRO A 131 -5.38 -10.45 -15.76
C PRO A 131 -4.91 -9.29 -14.87
N PHE A 132 -3.95 -8.44 -15.28
CA PHE A 132 -3.20 -7.62 -14.32
C PHE A 132 -3.13 -6.14 -14.70
N PHE A 133 -3.52 -5.28 -13.76
CA PHE A 133 -3.08 -3.89 -13.74
C PHE A 133 -1.59 -3.88 -13.39
N ARG A 134 -0.75 -3.22 -14.19
CA ARG A 134 0.68 -3.10 -13.90
C ARG A 134 1.24 -1.73 -14.27
N SER A 135 1.96 -1.11 -13.34
CA SER A 135 2.66 0.15 -13.58
C SER A 135 4.06 0.09 -13.01
N ASP A 136 5.09 0.10 -13.86
CA ASP A 136 6.49 0.10 -13.44
C ASP A 136 6.80 1.30 -12.52
N VAL A 137 6.14 2.44 -12.75
CA VAL A 137 6.26 3.63 -11.90
C VAL A 137 5.78 3.37 -10.48
N MET A 138 4.66 2.64 -10.34
CA MET A 138 4.13 2.29 -9.03
C MET A 138 4.94 1.17 -8.38
N ASP A 139 5.38 0.18 -9.16
CA ASP A 139 6.25 -0.90 -8.69
C ASP A 139 7.53 -0.35 -8.05
N ASP A 140 8.23 0.52 -8.77
CA ASP A 140 9.47 1.13 -8.29
C ASP A 140 9.23 2.03 -7.07
N TRP A 141 8.15 2.80 -7.07
CA TRP A 141 7.80 3.70 -5.96
C TRP A 141 7.45 2.94 -4.69
N LEU A 142 6.58 1.94 -4.78
CA LEU A 142 6.22 1.09 -3.64
C LEU A 142 7.40 0.26 -3.16
N ALA A 143 8.23 -0.26 -4.06
CA ALA A 143 9.46 -0.95 -3.69
C ALA A 143 10.44 -0.02 -2.94
N ALA A 144 10.54 1.25 -3.34
CA ALA A 144 11.35 2.24 -2.64
C ALA A 144 10.80 2.55 -1.24
N ILE A 145 9.47 2.69 -1.09
CA ILE A 145 8.81 2.84 0.21
C ILE A 145 9.11 1.63 1.11
N GLY A 146 8.99 0.41 0.59
CA GLY A 146 9.28 -0.80 1.34
C GLY A 146 10.74 -0.90 1.78
N LYS A 147 11.69 -0.51 0.91
CA LYS A 147 13.11 -0.41 1.26
C LYS A 147 13.37 0.59 2.40
N GLU A 148 12.83 1.80 2.30
CA GLU A 148 12.98 2.83 3.33
C GLU A 148 12.34 2.37 4.65
N THR A 149 11.16 1.74 4.58
CA THR A 149 10.47 1.16 5.74
C THR A 149 11.37 0.15 6.45
N PHE A 150 12.00 -0.76 5.70
CA PHE A 150 12.86 -1.80 6.25
C PHE A 150 14.11 -1.24 6.96
N THR A 151 14.61 -0.06 6.56
CA THR A 151 15.74 0.57 7.28
C THR A 151 15.39 0.96 8.72
N ARG A 152 14.09 1.13 9.01
CA ARG A 152 13.58 1.57 10.32
C ARG A 152 12.87 0.47 11.10
N ALA A 153 12.21 -0.45 10.40
CA ALA A 153 11.47 -1.56 10.98
C ALA A 153 11.54 -2.80 10.06
N ALA A 154 12.19 -3.85 10.55
CA ALA A 154 12.29 -5.11 9.81
C ALA A 154 10.93 -5.83 9.73
N PHE A 155 10.67 -6.43 8.57
CA PHE A 155 9.50 -7.27 8.28
C PHE A 155 9.94 -8.57 7.61
N SER A 156 9.04 -9.55 7.48
CA SER A 156 9.34 -10.89 6.96
C SER A 156 9.33 -10.95 5.43
N LEU A 157 8.40 -10.24 4.80
CA LEU A 157 8.24 -10.16 3.34
C LEU A 157 7.50 -8.87 2.98
N GLY A 158 7.81 -8.28 1.84
CA GLY A 158 6.93 -7.32 1.17
C GLY A 158 6.59 -7.80 -0.23
N VAL A 159 5.37 -7.56 -0.69
CA VAL A 159 4.95 -7.80 -2.08
C VAL A 159 4.31 -6.56 -2.66
N VAL A 160 4.52 -6.34 -3.96
CA VAL A 160 4.10 -5.13 -4.67
C VAL A 160 3.30 -5.51 -5.91
N GLY A 161 2.14 -4.88 -6.09
CA GLY A 161 1.33 -5.01 -7.30
C GLY A 161 -0.15 -4.73 -7.07
N PHE A 162 -1.00 -5.18 -7.99
CA PHE A 162 -2.45 -5.09 -7.88
C PHE A 162 -3.02 -6.25 -7.06
N GLU A 163 -3.69 -5.96 -5.95
CA GLU A 163 -4.33 -6.95 -5.05
C GLU A 163 -3.45 -8.18 -4.77
N VAL A 164 -2.25 -7.93 -4.25
CA VAL A 164 -1.17 -8.91 -4.05
C VAL A 164 -1.12 -9.51 -2.65
N SER A 165 -1.87 -8.95 -1.69
CA SER A 165 -2.02 -9.51 -0.35
C SER A 165 -2.46 -10.97 -0.41
N GLY A 166 -1.73 -11.86 0.27
CA GLY A 166 -2.00 -13.31 0.27
C GLY A 166 -1.54 -14.08 -0.97
N CYS A 167 -0.91 -13.45 -1.98
CA CYS A 167 -0.36 -14.17 -3.14
C CYS A 167 0.83 -15.08 -2.81
N SER A 168 1.55 -14.78 -1.74
CA SER A 168 2.67 -15.57 -1.19
C SER A 168 2.93 -15.14 0.25
N ASP A 169 3.66 -15.96 1.01
CA ASP A 169 4.20 -15.60 2.33
C ASP A 169 5.70 -15.94 2.43
N ALA A 170 6.36 -15.42 3.46
CA ALA A 170 7.79 -15.62 3.71
C ALA A 170 8.14 -17.09 3.92
N ALA A 171 7.24 -17.87 4.54
CA ALA A 171 7.44 -19.28 4.80
C ALA A 171 7.51 -20.09 3.49
N THR A 172 6.62 -19.79 2.55
CA THR A 172 6.54 -20.40 1.21
C THR A 172 7.77 -20.07 0.39
N LEU A 173 8.26 -18.83 0.46
CA LEU A 173 9.47 -18.42 -0.25
C LEU A 173 10.75 -19.01 0.35
N ALA A 174 10.76 -19.32 1.65
CA ALA A 174 11.91 -19.90 2.36
C ALA A 174 13.24 -19.13 2.10
N GLY A 175 13.17 -17.80 2.01
CA GLY A 175 14.32 -16.93 1.73
C GLY A 175 14.82 -16.99 0.28
N GLN A 176 14.08 -17.58 -0.64
CA GLN A 176 14.42 -17.68 -2.06
C GLN A 176 13.51 -16.81 -2.92
N MET A 177 14.14 -15.96 -3.73
CA MET A 177 13.42 -15.15 -4.71
C MET A 177 12.91 -16.03 -5.86
N PRO A 178 11.60 -16.02 -6.20
CA PRO A 178 11.10 -16.78 -7.34
C PRO A 178 11.75 -16.34 -8.66
N GLN A 179 11.97 -17.28 -9.59
CA GLN A 179 12.52 -16.95 -10.91
C GLN A 179 11.49 -16.24 -11.80
N GLU A 180 10.28 -16.78 -11.84
CA GLU A 180 9.10 -16.18 -12.49
C GLU A 180 8.28 -15.42 -11.43
N ARG A 181 7.96 -14.15 -11.72
CA ARG A 181 7.35 -13.23 -10.78
C ARG A 181 6.26 -12.43 -11.49
N GLY A 182 5.01 -12.76 -11.20
CA GLY A 182 3.84 -11.96 -11.62
C GLY A 182 3.66 -10.68 -10.79
N ILE A 183 4.36 -10.58 -9.65
CA ILE A 183 4.32 -9.45 -8.70
C ILE A 183 5.74 -9.08 -8.26
N GLY A 184 5.93 -7.89 -7.71
CA GLY A 184 7.19 -7.50 -7.10
C GLY A 184 7.38 -8.13 -5.71
N TYR A 185 8.61 -8.46 -5.35
CA TYR A 185 8.95 -9.03 -4.04
C TYR A 185 10.08 -8.23 -3.38
N LEU A 186 9.91 -7.95 -2.09
CA LEU A 186 10.89 -7.37 -1.18
C LEU A 186 11.25 -8.44 -0.15
N LEU A 187 12.34 -9.16 -0.40
CA LEU A 187 12.73 -10.33 0.36
C LEU A 187 13.97 -10.03 1.22
N PRO A 188 13.85 -10.08 2.56
CA PRO A 188 15.00 -10.01 3.44
C PRO A 188 15.87 -11.27 3.32
N VAL A 189 17.16 -11.11 3.07
CA VAL A 189 18.18 -12.18 3.10
C VAL A 189 19.38 -11.67 3.88
N ASP A 190 19.79 -12.38 4.93
CA ASP A 190 20.92 -12.02 5.80
C ASP A 190 20.88 -10.55 6.29
N GLY A 191 19.68 -10.07 6.62
CA GLY A 191 19.46 -8.70 7.11
C GLY A 191 19.48 -7.60 6.02
N THR A 192 19.64 -7.97 4.75
CA THR A 192 19.56 -7.04 3.61
C THR A 192 18.26 -7.27 2.84
N LEU A 193 17.56 -6.20 2.47
CA LEU A 193 16.33 -6.30 1.69
C LEU A 193 16.64 -6.34 0.18
N HIS A 194 16.26 -7.43 -0.48
CA HIS A 194 16.41 -7.60 -1.93
C HIS A 194 15.09 -7.35 -2.64
N TYR A 195 15.11 -6.52 -3.69
CA TYR A 195 13.95 -6.30 -4.54
C TYR A 195 14.05 -7.12 -5.82
N GLY A 196 13.05 -7.95 -6.07
CA GLY A 196 12.83 -8.64 -7.34
C GLY A 196 11.57 -8.12 -8.01
N ALA A 197 11.71 -7.29 -9.05
CA ALA A 197 10.58 -6.80 -9.84
C ALA A 197 9.83 -7.94 -10.54
N ALA A 198 8.54 -7.74 -10.80
CA ALA A 198 7.76 -8.63 -11.66
C ALA A 198 8.44 -8.77 -13.04
N ASN A 199 8.43 -9.95 -13.63
CA ASN A 199 9.12 -10.25 -14.89
C ASN A 199 8.34 -11.16 -15.85
N THR A 200 7.07 -11.42 -15.54
CA THR A 200 6.12 -12.17 -16.38
C THR A 200 4.84 -11.37 -16.59
#